data_AF-A0A8H5AUB7-F1
#
_entry.id   AF-A0A8H5AUB7-F1
#
_cell.length_a   1.000
_cell.length_b   1.000
_cell.length_c   1.000
_cell.angle_alpha   90.00
_cell.angle_beta   90.00
_cell.angle_gamma   90.00
#
_symmetry.space_group_name_H-M   'P 1'
#
loop_
_entity.id
_entity.type
_entity.pdbx_description
1 polymer ?
#
loop_
_entity_poly.entity_id
_entity_poly.type
_entity_poly.pdbx_seq_one_letter_code
_entity_poly.pdbx_strand_id
1 'polypeptide(L)'
;MSEQESLQELATALQELRTIELSPQYVMLPGYVALIYYYITTFDAEVEHIWPQPTWKLGKLLFLLTRYSSVVVRILDIIILYVMQLAFLSIARWVSRCVIDALLDVNPSRPQLKSLIEDVPIAYHVKIWYQCFYIDQGVALTSVTAVFWVCLYALLGGKAKYLIFLALGFLAFTIPMQVLQGFFIGTWEAVPLPQEEYEIGYSCSYIRGIKYENLYTTGAYIAFARTTSVMIVAVYTVVVRYRAKNNNIIKIIRREGGMYYISAMLLHLFAGLSYFPGNPVFDKYNVVTAAKLLLIPIFADRLLLKMQNIDDPGTQAAISTLMFDHNEYRGQIDEEGTLETQNDEVSQGGDRDPDNAIQMVERSP
;
A
#
# COMPACT_ATOMS: atom_id res chain seq x y z
N MET A 1 -40.87 29.90 -12.45
CA MET A 1 -39.66 29.09 -12.70
C MET A 1 -39.93 28.29 -13.95
N SER A 2 -39.22 28.60 -15.03
CA SER A 2 -39.50 28.00 -16.35
C SER A 2 -38.91 26.59 -16.43
N GLU A 3 -39.54 25.68 -17.16
CA GLU A 3 -39.08 24.29 -17.34
C GLU A 3 -37.62 24.22 -17.86
N GLN A 4 -37.18 25.22 -18.62
CA GLN A 4 -35.79 25.37 -19.07
C GLN A 4 -34.81 25.66 -17.93
N GLU A 5 -35.23 26.42 -16.92
CA GLU A 5 -34.40 26.76 -15.76
C GLU A 5 -34.11 25.52 -14.92
N SER A 6 -35.13 24.66 -14.70
CA SER A 6 -34.96 23.38 -14.00
C SER A 6 -34.09 22.39 -14.78
N LEU A 7 -34.17 22.36 -16.11
CA LEU A 7 -33.32 21.50 -16.94
C LEU A 7 -31.86 21.96 -16.91
N GLN A 8 -31.62 23.26 -16.89
CA GLN A 8 -30.27 23.81 -16.83
C GLN A 8 -29.61 23.59 -15.46
N GLU A 9 -30.37 23.71 -14.36
CA GLU A 9 -29.90 23.33 -13.03
C GLU A 9 -29.56 21.84 -12.95
N LEU A 10 -30.40 20.97 -13.52
CA LEU A 10 -30.16 19.53 -13.56
C LEU A 10 -28.92 19.16 -14.38
N ALA A 11 -28.73 19.76 -15.55
CA ALA A 11 -27.57 19.53 -16.41
C ALA A 11 -26.27 19.95 -15.71
N THR A 12 -26.29 21.08 -15.00
CA THR A 12 -25.14 21.56 -14.23
C THR A 12 -24.83 20.61 -13.07
N ALA A 13 -25.85 20.16 -12.33
CA ALA A 13 -25.69 19.19 -11.25
C ALA A 13 -25.16 17.83 -11.74
N LEU A 14 -25.63 17.35 -12.89
CA LEU A 14 -25.13 16.12 -13.52
C LEU A 14 -23.67 16.24 -13.95
N GLN A 15 -23.28 17.39 -14.52
CA GLN A 15 -21.90 17.63 -14.92
C GLN A 15 -20.96 17.72 -13.72
N GLU A 16 -21.40 18.33 -12.61
CA GLU A 16 -20.67 18.29 -11.35
C GLU A 16 -20.53 16.84 -10.83
N LEU A 17 -21.62 16.07 -10.78
CA LEU A 17 -21.59 14.65 -10.37
C LEU A 17 -20.59 13.82 -11.21
N ARG A 18 -20.57 14.04 -12.52
CA ARG A 18 -19.64 13.37 -13.44
C ARG A 18 -18.17 13.68 -13.13
N THR A 19 -17.85 14.96 -12.89
CA THR A 19 -16.47 15.33 -12.53
C THR A 19 -16.05 14.72 -11.19
N ILE A 20 -17.00 14.49 -10.29
CA ILE A 20 -16.74 13.87 -8.98
C ILE A 20 -16.44 12.39 -9.14
N GLU A 21 -17.21 11.66 -9.94
CA GLU A 21 -17.04 10.21 -10.11
C GLU A 21 -15.76 9.82 -10.86
N LEU A 22 -15.34 10.59 -11.87
CA LEU A 22 -14.08 10.31 -12.57
C LEU A 22 -12.83 10.75 -11.80
N SER A 23 -12.97 11.65 -10.82
CA SER A 23 -11.84 12.23 -10.11
C SER A 23 -10.90 11.25 -9.38
N PRO A 24 -11.37 10.14 -8.76
CA PRO A 24 -10.49 9.23 -8.04
C PRO A 24 -9.47 8.56 -8.97
N GLN A 25 -9.86 8.25 -10.19
CA GLN A 25 -9.00 7.55 -11.15
C GLN A 25 -7.80 8.42 -11.55
N TYR A 26 -8.00 9.73 -11.69
CA TYR A 26 -6.94 10.69 -12.03
C TYR A 26 -5.92 10.88 -10.91
N VAL A 27 -6.31 10.71 -9.65
CA VAL A 27 -5.38 10.81 -8.51
C VAL A 27 -4.67 9.49 -8.25
N MET A 28 -5.36 8.37 -8.46
CA MET A 28 -4.82 7.03 -8.21
C MET A 28 -3.79 6.62 -9.26
N LEU A 29 -4.01 6.95 -10.54
CA LEU A 29 -3.12 6.56 -11.64
C LEU A 29 -1.69 7.09 -11.48
N PRO A 30 -1.44 8.39 -11.20
CA PRO A 30 -0.09 8.89 -10.89
C PRO A 30 0.53 8.19 -9.68
N GLY A 31 -0.29 7.85 -8.67
CA GLY A 31 0.17 7.06 -7.53
C GLY A 31 0.70 5.69 -7.96
N TYR A 32 0.00 5.01 -8.86
CA TYR A 32 0.47 3.72 -9.39
C TYR A 32 1.75 3.84 -10.21
N VAL A 33 1.83 4.85 -11.08
CA VAL A 33 3.05 5.12 -11.85
C VAL A 33 4.22 5.41 -10.93
N ALA A 34 4.01 6.20 -9.87
CA ALA A 34 5.03 6.49 -8.87
C ALA A 34 5.47 5.23 -8.10
N LEU A 35 4.54 4.34 -7.75
CA LEU A 35 4.86 3.07 -7.09
C LEU A 35 5.69 2.15 -8.00
N ILE A 36 5.29 1.99 -9.26
CA ILE A 36 6.02 1.19 -10.25
C ILE A 36 7.42 1.78 -10.48
N TYR A 37 7.52 3.10 -10.66
CA TYR A 37 8.79 3.80 -10.81
C TYR A 37 9.69 3.59 -9.60
N TYR A 38 9.15 3.69 -8.39
CA TYR A 38 9.87 3.42 -7.16
C TYR A 38 10.41 1.98 -7.11
N TYR A 39 9.65 1.00 -7.59
CA TYR A 39 10.12 -0.39 -7.61
C TYR A 39 11.15 -0.69 -8.66
N ILE A 40 11.02 -0.12 -9.86
CA ILE A 40 12.04 -0.22 -10.90
C ILE A 40 13.36 0.38 -10.41
N THR A 41 13.31 1.58 -9.82
CA THR A 41 14.51 2.28 -9.33
C THR A 41 15.15 1.66 -8.10
N THR A 42 14.45 0.78 -7.38
CA THR A 42 14.98 0.05 -6.22
C THR A 42 15.20 -1.43 -6.49
N PHE A 43 15.04 -1.86 -7.74
CA PHE A 43 15.20 -3.26 -8.13
C PHE A 43 16.66 -3.73 -8.01
N ASP A 44 17.63 -2.90 -8.40
CA ASP A 44 19.05 -3.27 -8.31
C ASP A 44 19.48 -3.57 -6.87
N ALA A 45 19.06 -2.72 -5.92
CA ALA A 45 19.31 -2.93 -4.50
C ALA A 45 18.63 -4.21 -3.98
N GLU A 46 17.44 -4.54 -4.48
CA GLU A 46 16.77 -5.80 -4.16
C GLU A 46 17.56 -7.01 -4.69
N VAL A 47 17.98 -6.97 -5.97
CA VAL A 47 18.77 -8.02 -6.61
C VAL A 47 20.10 -8.23 -5.91
N GLU A 48 20.75 -7.18 -5.42
CA GLU A 48 22.00 -7.28 -4.69
C GLU A 48 21.81 -7.90 -3.29
N HIS A 49 20.75 -7.55 -2.56
CA HIS A 49 20.62 -7.88 -1.13
C HIS A 49 19.73 -9.11 -0.84
N ILE A 50 18.68 -9.34 -1.64
CA ILE A 50 17.64 -10.34 -1.37
C ILE A 50 17.84 -11.61 -2.21
N TRP A 51 18.27 -11.47 -3.46
CA TRP A 51 18.35 -12.58 -4.41
C TRP A 51 19.50 -13.56 -4.16
N PRO A 52 20.72 -13.13 -3.75
CA PRO A 52 21.85 -14.05 -3.53
C PRO A 52 21.64 -14.99 -2.34
N GLN A 53 20.64 -14.74 -1.50
CA GLN A 53 20.33 -15.61 -0.36
C GLN A 53 19.83 -16.97 -0.85
N PRO A 54 20.56 -18.07 -0.54
CA PRO A 54 20.29 -19.39 -1.10
C PRO A 54 19.02 -20.04 -0.54
N THR A 55 18.58 -19.63 0.66
CA THR A 55 17.43 -20.24 1.35
C THR A 55 16.17 -19.37 1.21
N TRP A 56 15.05 -20.00 0.86
CA TRP A 56 13.74 -19.37 0.84
C TRP A 56 13.17 -19.28 2.26
N LYS A 57 13.62 -18.28 3.02
CA LYS A 57 13.11 -17.99 4.36
C LYS A 57 11.80 -17.20 4.33
N LEU A 58 11.08 -17.21 5.45
CA LEU A 58 9.81 -16.50 5.62
C LEU A 58 9.93 -15.00 5.31
N GLY A 59 11.01 -14.32 5.72
CA GLY A 59 11.17 -12.89 5.41
C GLY A 59 11.37 -12.58 3.94
N LYS A 60 12.09 -13.43 3.18
CA LYS A 60 12.18 -13.30 1.72
C LYS A 60 10.81 -13.45 1.09
N LEU A 61 10.04 -14.45 1.50
CA LEU A 61 8.66 -14.63 1.06
C LEU A 61 7.78 -13.42 1.43
N LEU A 62 7.87 -12.93 2.66
CA LEU A 62 7.06 -11.81 3.16
C LEU A 62 7.41 -10.51 2.43
N PHE A 63 8.70 -10.26 2.18
CA PHE A 63 9.20 -9.13 1.40
C PHE A 63 8.67 -9.18 -0.03
N LEU A 64 8.87 -10.30 -0.72
CA LEU A 64 8.39 -10.48 -2.10
C LEU A 64 6.86 -10.41 -2.17
N LEU A 65 6.15 -11.04 -1.24
CA LEU A 65 4.70 -10.98 -1.17
C LEU A 65 4.22 -9.54 -0.98
N THR A 66 4.82 -8.79 -0.05
CA THR A 66 4.39 -7.41 0.23
C THR A 66 4.65 -6.49 -0.97
N ARG A 67 5.86 -6.55 -1.52
CA ARG A 67 6.28 -5.73 -2.64
C ARG A 67 5.48 -6.06 -3.90
N TYR A 68 5.51 -7.31 -4.34
CA TYR A 68 4.90 -7.69 -5.61
C TYR A 68 3.39 -7.87 -5.53
N SER A 69 2.77 -8.16 -4.37
CA SER A 69 1.30 -8.22 -4.32
C SER A 69 0.67 -6.88 -4.66
N SER A 70 1.24 -5.77 -4.19
CA SER A 70 0.73 -4.43 -4.51
C SER A 70 0.81 -4.16 -6.02
N VAL A 71 1.93 -4.48 -6.65
CA VAL A 71 2.12 -4.30 -8.10
C VAL A 71 1.24 -5.24 -8.90
N VAL A 72 1.22 -6.52 -8.56
CA VAL A 72 0.44 -7.52 -9.28
C VAL A 72 -1.02 -7.18 -9.22
N VAL A 73 -1.57 -6.83 -8.05
CA VAL A 73 -2.96 -6.38 -7.92
C VAL A 73 -3.22 -5.15 -8.79
N ARG A 74 -2.29 -4.18 -8.88
CA ARG A 74 -2.47 -2.98 -9.72
C ARG A 74 -2.26 -3.22 -11.22
N ILE A 75 -1.33 -4.07 -11.61
CA ILE A 75 -1.13 -4.46 -13.01
C ILE A 75 -2.33 -5.27 -13.46
N LEU A 76 -2.80 -6.22 -12.64
CA LEU A 76 -4.03 -6.95 -12.90
C LEU A 76 -5.21 -5.99 -12.96
N ASP A 77 -5.32 -4.99 -12.09
CA ASP A 77 -6.35 -3.95 -12.18
C ASP A 77 -6.33 -3.25 -13.55
N ILE A 78 -5.17 -2.74 -13.99
CA ILE A 78 -5.04 -2.08 -15.30
C ILE A 78 -5.34 -3.06 -16.43
N ILE A 79 -4.74 -4.24 -16.43
CA ILE A 79 -4.91 -5.23 -17.49
C ILE A 79 -6.36 -5.72 -17.54
N ILE A 80 -6.96 -6.06 -16.42
CA ILE A 80 -8.33 -6.58 -16.35
C ILE A 80 -9.31 -5.47 -16.70
N LEU A 81 -9.18 -4.26 -16.13
CA LEU A 81 -10.04 -3.14 -16.51
C LEU A 81 -9.96 -2.87 -18.01
N TYR A 82 -8.78 -2.81 -18.61
CA TYR A 82 -8.66 -2.53 -20.04
C TYR A 82 -9.02 -3.73 -20.92
N VAL A 83 -8.43 -4.90 -20.68
CA VAL A 83 -8.57 -6.08 -21.54
C VAL A 83 -9.92 -6.76 -21.33
N MET A 84 -10.41 -6.92 -20.10
CA MET A 84 -11.75 -7.49 -19.91
C MET A 84 -12.83 -6.54 -20.34
N GLN A 85 -12.73 -5.23 -20.16
CA GLN A 85 -13.76 -4.33 -20.68
C GLN A 85 -13.83 -4.40 -22.21
N LEU A 86 -12.67 -4.42 -22.90
CA LEU A 86 -12.63 -4.58 -24.36
C LEU A 86 -13.09 -5.96 -24.83
N ALA A 87 -12.64 -7.04 -24.19
CA ALA A 87 -13.00 -8.42 -24.56
C ALA A 87 -14.44 -8.77 -24.18
N PHE A 88 -14.93 -8.28 -23.05
CA PHE A 88 -16.30 -8.49 -22.63
C PHE A 88 -17.27 -7.66 -23.48
N LEU A 89 -16.95 -6.40 -23.80
CA LEU A 89 -17.75 -5.62 -24.74
C LEU A 89 -17.78 -6.28 -26.12
N SER A 90 -16.69 -6.90 -26.58
CA SER A 90 -16.66 -7.59 -27.86
C SER A 90 -17.48 -8.88 -27.83
N ILE A 91 -17.33 -9.72 -26.80
CA ILE A 91 -18.09 -10.98 -26.65
C ILE A 91 -19.57 -10.71 -26.38
N ALA A 92 -19.92 -9.78 -25.50
CA ALA A 92 -21.31 -9.42 -25.22
C ALA A 92 -22.01 -8.83 -26.45
N ARG A 93 -21.34 -7.97 -27.23
CA ARG A 93 -21.85 -7.50 -28.52
C ARG A 93 -22.01 -8.63 -29.54
N TRP A 94 -21.12 -9.62 -29.52
CA TRP A 94 -21.20 -10.76 -30.42
C TRP A 94 -22.36 -11.70 -30.06
N VAL A 95 -22.47 -12.07 -28.78
CA VAL A 95 -23.55 -12.95 -28.27
C VAL A 95 -24.91 -12.28 -28.41
N SER A 96 -25.04 -11.00 -28.07
CA SER A 96 -26.31 -10.27 -28.27
C SER A 96 -26.73 -10.27 -29.74
N ARG A 97 -25.82 -10.01 -30.69
CA ARG A 97 -26.12 -10.13 -32.11
C ARG A 97 -26.58 -11.55 -32.50
N CYS A 98 -25.83 -12.58 -32.12
CA CYS A 98 -26.20 -13.96 -32.44
C CYS A 98 -27.56 -14.38 -31.86
N VAL A 99 -27.85 -13.98 -30.62
CA VAL A 99 -29.11 -14.29 -29.95
C VAL A 99 -30.27 -13.51 -30.55
N ILE A 100 -30.07 -12.23 -30.88
CA ILE A 100 -31.07 -11.41 -31.57
C ILE A 100 -31.38 -11.99 -32.95
N ASP A 101 -30.37 -12.35 -33.73
CA ASP A 101 -30.54 -12.91 -35.07
C ASP A 101 -31.28 -14.25 -35.01
N ALA A 102 -30.90 -15.15 -34.08
CA ALA A 102 -31.56 -16.43 -33.89
C ALA A 102 -33.01 -16.30 -33.39
N LEU A 103 -33.30 -15.32 -32.52
CA LEU A 103 -34.67 -15.09 -32.01
C LEU A 103 -35.57 -14.41 -33.05
N LEU A 104 -35.03 -13.54 -33.90
CA LEU A 104 -35.76 -12.93 -35.01
C LEU A 104 -36.19 -13.97 -36.06
N ASP A 105 -35.35 -14.99 -36.30
CA ASP A 105 -35.69 -16.10 -37.19
C ASP A 105 -36.84 -16.96 -36.64
N VAL A 106 -36.93 -17.12 -35.32
CA VAL A 106 -37.95 -17.99 -34.69
C VAL A 106 -39.30 -17.29 -34.53
N ASN A 107 -39.35 -15.98 -34.29
CA ASN A 107 -40.62 -15.29 -34.11
C ASN A 107 -40.56 -13.79 -34.45
N PRO A 108 -40.77 -13.39 -35.72
CA PRO A 108 -40.63 -12.01 -36.18
C PRO A 108 -41.69 -11.03 -35.61
N SER A 109 -42.69 -11.52 -34.88
CA SER A 109 -43.86 -10.73 -34.47
C SER A 109 -43.83 -10.16 -33.05
N ARG A 110 -42.76 -10.39 -32.25
CA ARG A 110 -42.68 -9.93 -30.84
C ARG A 110 -41.49 -8.98 -30.57
N PRO A 111 -41.65 -7.67 -30.84
CA PRO A 111 -40.60 -6.67 -30.57
C PRO A 111 -40.31 -6.45 -29.07
N GLN A 112 -41.24 -6.79 -28.17
CA GLN A 112 -41.05 -6.56 -26.72
C GLN A 112 -40.07 -7.54 -26.03
N LEU A 113 -39.70 -8.66 -26.67
CA LEU A 113 -38.75 -9.61 -26.08
C LEU A 113 -37.31 -9.10 -26.16
N LYS A 114 -37.03 -8.20 -27.12
CA LYS A 114 -35.71 -7.64 -27.36
C LYS A 114 -35.22 -6.79 -26.19
N SER A 115 -36.12 -6.00 -25.58
CA SER A 115 -35.78 -5.16 -24.43
C SER A 115 -35.60 -5.92 -23.12
N LEU A 116 -36.10 -7.17 -23.00
CA LEU A 116 -35.98 -7.93 -21.75
C LEU A 116 -34.70 -8.78 -21.69
N ILE A 117 -34.15 -9.15 -22.86
CA ILE A 117 -32.99 -10.05 -22.97
C ILE A 117 -31.66 -9.28 -22.95
N GLU A 118 -31.65 -8.02 -23.38
CA GLU A 118 -30.44 -7.19 -23.40
C GLU A 118 -29.95 -6.79 -21.99
N ASP A 119 -30.80 -6.81 -20.95
CA ASP A 119 -30.49 -6.16 -19.67
C ASP A 119 -29.98 -7.09 -18.53
N VAL A 120 -30.23 -8.41 -18.59
CA VAL A 120 -30.15 -9.24 -17.37
C VAL A 120 -28.78 -9.88 -17.05
N PRO A 121 -27.99 -10.43 -18.00
CA PRO A 121 -26.76 -11.18 -17.63
C PRO A 121 -25.53 -10.30 -17.38
N ILE A 122 -25.46 -9.08 -17.91
CA ILE A 122 -24.25 -8.24 -17.85
C ILE A 122 -24.03 -7.65 -16.45
N ALA A 123 -25.08 -7.15 -15.80
CA ALA A 123 -24.97 -6.46 -14.52
C ALA A 123 -24.48 -7.36 -13.37
N TYR A 124 -24.85 -8.65 -13.38
CA TYR A 124 -24.44 -9.61 -12.34
C TYR A 124 -22.94 -9.93 -12.39
N HIS A 125 -22.38 -10.10 -13.59
CA HIS A 125 -20.96 -10.40 -13.73
C HIS A 125 -20.07 -9.22 -13.34
N VAL A 126 -20.46 -8.00 -13.74
CA VAL A 126 -19.75 -6.78 -13.36
C VAL A 126 -19.76 -6.60 -11.84
N LYS A 127 -20.87 -6.97 -11.16
CA LYS A 127 -20.98 -6.86 -9.70
C LYS A 127 -19.95 -7.76 -9.02
N ILE A 128 -19.96 -9.05 -9.31
CA ILE A 128 -19.04 -10.02 -8.70
C ILE A 128 -17.58 -9.59 -8.89
N TRP A 129 -17.23 -9.10 -10.09
CA TRP A 129 -15.90 -8.61 -10.40
C TRP A 129 -15.49 -7.43 -9.53
N TYR A 130 -16.34 -6.41 -9.43
CA TYR A 130 -16.07 -5.23 -8.61
C TYR A 130 -15.93 -5.58 -7.12
N GLN A 131 -16.70 -6.57 -6.65
CA GLN A 131 -16.59 -7.08 -5.28
C GLN A 131 -15.25 -7.78 -5.02
N CYS A 132 -14.81 -8.67 -5.93
CA CYS A 132 -13.49 -9.31 -5.83
C CYS A 132 -12.37 -8.27 -5.83
N PHE A 133 -12.46 -7.25 -6.69
CA PHE A 133 -11.48 -6.19 -6.79
C PHE A 133 -11.29 -5.43 -5.46
N TYR A 134 -12.38 -5.01 -4.82
CA TYR A 134 -12.30 -4.31 -3.54
C TYR A 134 -11.70 -5.18 -2.43
N ILE A 135 -12.01 -6.49 -2.44
CA ILE A 135 -11.46 -7.45 -1.49
C ILE A 135 -9.94 -7.58 -1.71
N ASP A 136 -9.49 -7.73 -2.95
CA ASP A 136 -8.06 -7.88 -3.28
C ASP A 136 -7.23 -6.66 -2.86
N GLN A 137 -7.76 -5.45 -3.07
CA GLN A 137 -7.12 -4.23 -2.61
C GLN A 137 -7.02 -4.16 -1.08
N GLY A 138 -8.07 -4.62 -0.39
CA GLY A 138 -8.06 -4.77 1.07
C GLY A 138 -6.96 -5.74 1.51
N VAL A 139 -6.86 -6.90 0.86
CA VAL A 139 -5.85 -7.93 1.18
C VAL A 139 -4.43 -7.39 0.99
N ALA A 140 -4.13 -6.72 -0.13
CA ALA A 140 -2.82 -6.14 -0.40
C ALA A 140 -2.43 -5.08 0.65
N LEU A 141 -3.37 -4.23 1.09
CA LEU A 141 -3.05 -3.28 2.16
C LEU A 141 -2.87 -4.00 3.51
N THR A 142 -3.62 -5.07 3.77
CA THR A 142 -3.43 -5.84 5.01
C THR A 142 -2.12 -6.59 5.08
N SER A 143 -1.58 -7.09 3.96
CA SER A 143 -0.26 -7.73 3.94
C SER A 143 0.84 -6.73 4.30
N VAL A 144 0.76 -5.52 3.75
CA VAL A 144 1.68 -4.42 4.13
C VAL A 144 1.55 -4.08 5.61
N THR A 145 0.33 -4.04 6.15
CA THR A 145 0.19 -3.83 7.59
C THR A 145 0.80 -4.97 8.40
N ALA A 146 0.68 -6.23 7.95
CA ALA A 146 1.28 -7.38 8.63
C ALA A 146 2.80 -7.26 8.71
N VAL A 147 3.46 -6.65 7.71
CA VAL A 147 4.90 -6.33 7.78
C VAL A 147 5.21 -5.48 9.00
N PHE A 148 4.44 -4.44 9.30
CA PHE A 148 4.66 -3.62 10.50
C PHE A 148 4.53 -4.43 11.80
N TRP A 149 3.66 -5.44 11.86
CA TRP A 149 3.55 -6.35 13.00
C TRP A 149 4.76 -7.27 13.12
N VAL A 150 5.27 -7.80 12.00
CA VAL A 150 6.48 -8.64 11.96
C VAL A 150 7.72 -7.82 12.33
N CYS A 151 7.83 -6.60 11.82
CA CYS A 151 8.85 -5.64 12.19
C CYS A 151 8.82 -5.32 13.70
N LEU A 152 7.62 -5.13 14.26
CA LEU A 152 7.44 -4.91 15.71
C LEU A 152 7.84 -6.15 16.52
N TYR A 153 7.54 -7.35 16.01
CA TYR A 153 7.99 -8.61 16.60
C TYR A 153 9.52 -8.71 16.68
N ALA A 154 10.23 -8.31 15.61
CA ALA A 154 11.68 -8.26 15.60
C ALA A 154 12.23 -7.28 16.65
N LEU A 155 11.59 -6.11 16.82
CA LEU A 155 11.95 -5.12 17.85
C LEU A 155 11.67 -5.62 19.29
N LEU A 156 10.69 -6.50 19.47
CA LEU A 156 10.42 -7.17 20.75
C LEU A 156 11.43 -8.29 21.06
N GLY A 157 12.44 -8.51 20.21
CA GLY A 157 13.53 -9.45 20.43
C GLY A 157 13.16 -10.90 20.14
N GLY A 158 12.21 -11.14 19.24
CA GLY A 158 12.02 -12.45 18.61
C GLY A 158 11.60 -13.61 19.51
N LYS A 159 11.00 -13.36 20.67
CA LYS A 159 10.50 -14.45 21.53
C LYS A 159 9.18 -14.98 20.97
N ALA A 160 9.06 -16.29 20.75
CA ALA A 160 7.86 -16.93 20.19
C ALA A 160 6.53 -16.51 20.86
N LYS A 161 6.54 -16.24 22.17
CA LYS A 161 5.37 -15.73 22.91
C LYS A 161 4.82 -14.42 22.32
N TYR A 162 5.70 -13.50 21.94
CA TYR A 162 5.29 -12.24 21.32
C TYR A 162 4.77 -12.44 19.90
N LEU A 163 5.32 -13.40 19.14
CA LEU A 163 4.83 -13.72 17.80
C LEU A 163 3.38 -14.18 17.86
N ILE A 164 3.07 -15.11 18.77
CA ILE A 164 1.71 -15.63 18.96
C ILE A 164 0.76 -14.50 19.39
N PHE A 165 1.17 -13.68 20.36
CA PHE A 165 0.35 -12.55 20.81
C PHE A 165 0.07 -11.54 19.69
N LEU A 166 1.09 -11.17 18.92
CA LEU A 166 0.96 -10.24 17.79
C LEU A 166 0.13 -10.84 16.65
N ALA A 167 0.32 -12.12 16.32
CA ALA A 167 -0.46 -12.80 15.29
C ALA A 167 -1.94 -12.90 15.68
N LEU A 168 -2.24 -13.28 16.92
CA LEU A 168 -3.61 -13.33 17.44
C LEU A 168 -4.26 -11.94 17.44
N GLY A 169 -3.53 -10.91 17.88
CA GLY A 169 -4.00 -9.52 17.80
C GLY A 169 -4.30 -9.10 16.36
N PHE A 170 -3.37 -9.34 15.44
CA PHE A 170 -3.55 -9.02 14.02
C PHE A 170 -4.78 -9.69 13.42
N LEU A 171 -4.97 -10.99 13.68
CA LEU A 171 -6.12 -11.75 13.18
C LEU A 171 -7.44 -11.29 13.83
N ALA A 172 -7.43 -11.02 15.14
CA ALA A 172 -8.61 -10.56 15.88
C ALA A 172 -9.15 -9.23 15.35
N PHE A 173 -8.28 -8.33 14.87
CA PHE A 173 -8.73 -7.11 14.20
C PHE A 173 -9.03 -7.32 12.71
N THR A 174 -8.24 -8.11 12.01
CA THR A 174 -8.33 -8.21 10.55
C THR A 174 -9.54 -9.01 10.09
N ILE A 175 -9.89 -10.12 10.76
CA ILE A 175 -11.02 -10.96 10.35
C ILE A 175 -12.35 -10.20 10.44
N PRO A 176 -12.73 -9.57 11.59
CA PRO A 176 -13.99 -8.83 11.67
C PRO A 176 -14.02 -7.63 10.71
N MET A 177 -12.89 -6.94 10.54
CA MET A 177 -12.77 -5.84 9.59
C MET A 177 -13.10 -6.31 8.16
N GLN A 178 -12.49 -7.40 7.70
CA GLN A 178 -12.72 -7.94 6.35
C GLN A 178 -14.15 -8.44 6.18
N VAL A 179 -14.70 -9.11 7.19
CA VAL A 179 -16.09 -9.61 7.16
C VAL A 179 -17.07 -8.44 7.04
N LEU A 180 -16.92 -7.39 7.85
CA LEU A 180 -17.79 -6.21 7.79
C LEU A 180 -17.70 -5.48 6.44
N GLN A 181 -16.48 -5.33 5.90
CA GLN A 181 -16.28 -4.72 4.58
C GLN A 181 -16.89 -5.58 3.47
N GLY A 182 -16.73 -6.90 3.52
CA GLY A 182 -17.35 -7.83 2.58
C GLY A 182 -18.87 -7.78 2.61
N PHE A 183 -19.48 -7.73 3.80
CA PHE A 183 -20.93 -7.55 3.93
C PHE A 183 -21.41 -6.22 3.35
N PHE A 184 -20.69 -5.12 3.62
CA PHE A 184 -21.02 -3.82 3.03
C PHE A 184 -20.98 -3.86 1.50
N ILE A 185 -19.92 -4.43 0.92
CA ILE A 185 -19.77 -4.60 -0.53
C ILE A 185 -20.88 -5.50 -1.10
N GLY A 186 -21.34 -6.50 -0.35
CA GLY A 186 -22.47 -7.37 -0.67
C GLY A 186 -23.77 -6.60 -0.94
N THR A 187 -23.97 -5.48 -0.25
CA THR A 187 -25.21 -4.69 -0.25
C THR A 187 -25.31 -3.69 -1.40
N TRP A 188 -24.33 -3.66 -2.30
CA TRP A 188 -24.35 -2.73 -3.43
C TRP A 188 -25.38 -3.18 -4.47
N GLU A 189 -26.20 -2.24 -4.91
CA GLU A 189 -27.23 -2.47 -5.92
C GLU A 189 -26.77 -1.86 -7.24
N ALA A 190 -26.92 -2.62 -8.32
CA ALA A 190 -26.71 -2.12 -9.66
C ALA A 190 -27.94 -1.27 -10.03
N VAL A 191 -27.71 -0.02 -10.42
CA VAL A 191 -28.75 0.91 -10.83
C VAL A 191 -28.57 1.21 -12.32
N PRO A 192 -29.66 1.19 -13.12
CA PRO A 192 -29.59 1.55 -14.52
C PRO A 192 -29.09 2.98 -14.67
N LEU A 193 -28.23 3.18 -15.68
CA LEU A 193 -27.64 4.46 -15.98
C LEU A 193 -28.60 5.35 -16.80
N PRO A 194 -28.43 6.68 -16.75
CA PRO A 194 -29.06 7.58 -17.72
C PRO A 194 -28.69 7.16 -19.15
N GLN A 195 -29.59 7.38 -20.11
CA GLN A 195 -29.42 6.95 -21.50
C GLN A 195 -28.13 7.47 -22.14
N GLU A 196 -27.70 8.67 -21.77
CA GLU A 196 -26.46 9.30 -22.23
C GLU A 196 -25.20 8.49 -21.86
N GLU A 197 -25.19 7.85 -20.68
CA GLU A 197 -24.05 7.04 -20.22
C GLU A 197 -24.02 5.66 -20.86
N TYR A 198 -25.19 5.16 -21.24
CA TYR A 198 -25.30 3.92 -22.00
C TYR A 198 -24.69 4.07 -23.39
N GLU A 199 -24.87 5.23 -24.05
CA GLU A 199 -24.32 5.51 -25.39
C GLU A 199 -22.78 5.52 -25.44
N ILE A 200 -22.13 5.93 -24.34
CA ILE A 200 -20.67 5.87 -24.17
C ILE A 200 -20.17 4.46 -23.77
N GLY A 201 -21.07 3.50 -23.61
CA GLY A 201 -20.74 2.10 -23.36
C GLY A 201 -20.64 1.70 -21.89
N TYR A 202 -21.10 2.54 -20.96
CA TYR A 202 -21.21 2.14 -19.56
C TYR A 202 -22.45 1.27 -19.36
N SER A 203 -22.26 0.10 -18.73
CA SER A 203 -23.34 -0.89 -18.61
C SER A 203 -24.24 -0.67 -17.39
N CYS A 204 -23.67 -0.24 -16.26
CA CYS A 204 -24.41 0.04 -15.02
C CYS A 204 -23.55 0.87 -14.06
N SER A 205 -24.20 1.60 -13.14
CA SER A 205 -23.53 2.20 -11.97
C SER A 205 -23.95 1.44 -10.71
N TYR A 206 -23.08 1.49 -9.69
CA TYR A 206 -23.35 0.90 -8.39
C TYR A 206 -23.64 1.99 -7.38
N ILE A 207 -24.86 2.02 -6.89
CA ILE A 207 -25.22 2.92 -5.79
C ILE A 207 -24.92 2.20 -4.48
N ARG A 208 -24.20 2.91 -3.60
CA ARG A 208 -23.90 2.42 -2.26
C ARG A 208 -25.20 2.28 -1.47
N GLY A 209 -25.46 1.09 -0.94
CA GLY A 209 -26.59 0.84 -0.07
C GLY A 209 -26.46 1.64 1.24
N ILE A 210 -27.24 2.72 1.36
CA ILE A 210 -27.24 3.62 2.54
C ILE A 210 -27.52 2.83 3.83
N LYS A 211 -28.33 1.77 3.73
CA LYS A 211 -28.78 0.95 4.88
C LYS A 211 -27.64 0.36 5.71
N TYR A 212 -26.46 0.15 5.12
CA TYR A 212 -25.34 -0.55 5.77
C TYR A 212 -24.07 0.29 5.89
N GLU A 213 -24.16 1.61 5.75
CA GLU A 213 -23.02 2.53 5.90
C GLU A 213 -22.33 2.40 7.28
N ASN A 214 -23.11 2.09 8.31
CA ASN A 214 -22.61 1.83 9.66
C ASN A 214 -21.64 0.63 9.72
N LEU A 215 -21.82 -0.41 8.89
CA LEU A 215 -20.92 -1.58 8.86
C LEU A 215 -19.55 -1.21 8.31
N TYR A 216 -19.52 -0.44 7.22
CA TYR A 216 -18.28 0.05 6.63
C TYR A 216 -17.53 0.96 7.60
N THR A 217 -18.26 1.90 8.22
CA THR A 217 -17.72 2.81 9.23
C THR A 217 -17.15 2.05 10.43
N THR A 218 -17.86 1.03 10.91
CA THR A 218 -17.37 0.14 11.98
C THR A 218 -16.08 -0.59 11.56
N GLY A 219 -16.04 -1.12 10.33
CA GLY A 219 -14.83 -1.73 9.77
C GLY A 219 -13.65 -0.76 9.72
N ALA A 220 -13.89 0.50 9.34
CA ALA A 220 -12.86 1.55 9.32
C ALA A 220 -12.34 1.85 10.74
N TYR A 221 -13.20 1.89 11.76
CA TYR A 221 -12.76 2.03 13.15
C TYR A 221 -11.93 0.86 13.65
N ILE A 222 -12.30 -0.38 13.30
CA ILE A 222 -11.50 -1.57 13.65
C ILE A 222 -10.13 -1.50 12.99
N ALA A 223 -10.06 -1.07 11.72
CA ALA A 223 -8.80 -0.86 11.01
C ALA A 223 -7.93 0.20 11.69
N PHE A 224 -8.53 1.31 12.12
CA PHE A 224 -7.86 2.36 12.86
C PHE A 224 -7.37 1.89 14.25
N ALA A 225 -8.21 1.19 15.00
CA ALA A 225 -7.87 0.60 16.30
C ALA A 225 -6.71 -0.38 16.20
N ARG A 226 -6.68 -1.21 15.14
CA ARG A 226 -5.56 -2.11 14.83
C ARG A 226 -4.25 -1.33 14.68
N THR A 227 -4.24 -0.28 13.86
CA THR A 227 -3.04 0.52 13.60
C THR A 227 -2.56 1.30 14.83
N THR A 228 -3.52 1.81 15.62
CA THR A 228 -3.25 2.52 16.88
C THR A 228 -2.64 1.57 17.90
N SER A 229 -3.15 0.34 17.99
CA SER A 229 -2.63 -0.68 18.90
C SER A 229 -1.18 -1.04 18.58
N VAL A 230 -0.84 -1.22 17.30
CA VAL A 230 0.56 -1.43 16.86
C VAL A 230 1.43 -0.25 17.24
N MET A 231 0.96 0.98 17.03
CA MET A 231 1.73 2.16 17.39
C MET A 231 1.97 2.26 18.89
N ILE A 232 0.94 2.02 19.72
CA ILE A 232 1.09 2.03 21.19
C ILE A 232 2.14 1.01 21.61
N VAL A 233 2.08 -0.22 21.09
CA VAL A 233 3.06 -1.26 21.40
C VAL A 233 4.45 -0.88 20.87
N ALA A 234 4.55 -0.28 19.69
CA ALA A 234 5.81 0.19 19.12
C ALA A 234 6.45 1.30 19.97
N VAL A 235 5.68 2.33 20.34
CA VAL A 235 6.12 3.43 21.20
C VAL A 235 6.51 2.90 22.57
N TYR A 236 5.68 2.02 23.17
CA TYR A 236 5.99 1.38 24.45
C TYR A 236 7.31 0.59 24.37
N THR A 237 7.51 -0.17 23.30
CA THR A 237 8.75 -0.93 23.07
C THR A 237 9.96 0.00 22.97
N VAL A 238 9.84 1.11 22.22
CA VAL A 238 10.90 2.13 22.11
C VAL A 238 11.20 2.76 23.47
N VAL A 239 10.17 3.16 24.23
CA VAL A 239 10.33 3.87 25.51
C VAL A 239 10.86 2.95 26.61
N VAL A 240 10.33 1.75 26.77
CA VAL A 240 10.70 0.87 27.89
C VAL A 240 12.03 0.17 27.63
N ARG A 241 12.23 -0.35 26.41
CA ARG A 241 13.41 -1.18 26.11
C ARG A 241 14.63 -0.36 25.77
N TYR A 242 14.46 0.74 25.03
CA TYR A 242 15.59 1.46 24.45
C TYR A 242 15.98 2.73 25.21
N ARG A 243 15.22 3.16 26.22
CA ARG A 243 15.57 4.35 27.02
C ARG A 243 16.87 4.20 27.81
N ALA A 244 17.28 2.98 28.16
CA ALA A 244 18.49 2.74 28.94
C ALA A 244 19.77 2.59 28.09
N LYS A 245 19.66 2.35 26.78
CA LYS A 245 20.81 2.17 25.88
C LYS A 245 21.04 3.47 25.09
N ASN A 246 22.03 4.27 25.49
CA ASN A 246 22.30 5.58 24.87
C ASN A 246 23.20 5.50 23.61
N ASN A 247 23.13 4.39 22.87
CA ASN A 247 24.03 4.16 21.73
C ASN A 247 23.55 4.95 20.51
N ASN A 248 24.48 5.52 19.74
CA ASN A 248 24.19 6.30 18.52
C ASN A 248 23.31 5.55 17.49
N ILE A 249 23.39 4.22 17.45
CA ILE A 249 22.57 3.36 16.57
C ILE A 249 21.07 3.48 16.89
N ILE A 250 20.71 3.54 18.17
CA ILE A 250 19.30 3.67 18.60
C ILE A 250 18.74 5.02 18.18
N LYS A 251 19.58 6.06 18.16
CA LYS A 251 19.19 7.40 17.69
C LYS A 251 18.81 7.36 16.20
N ILE A 252 19.53 6.59 15.39
CA ILE A 252 19.26 6.45 13.96
C ILE A 252 18.00 5.63 13.71
N ILE A 253 17.83 4.48 14.38
CA ILE A 253 16.62 3.65 14.25
C ILE A 253 15.37 4.40 14.72
N ARG A 254 15.47 5.16 15.82
CA ARG A 254 14.39 6.02 16.31
C ARG A 254 14.07 7.14 15.32
N ARG A 255 15.09 7.69 14.65
CA ARG A 255 14.91 8.79 13.69
C ARG A 255 14.31 8.30 12.38
N GLU A 256 14.76 7.19 11.82
CA GLU A 256 14.34 6.76 10.48
C GLU A 256 13.18 5.75 10.52
N GLY A 257 13.29 4.70 11.33
CA GLY A 257 12.26 3.67 11.44
C GLY A 257 10.97 4.17 12.09
N GLY A 258 11.10 4.97 13.15
CA GLY A 258 9.96 5.56 13.86
C GLY A 258 9.11 6.49 12.98
N MET A 259 9.74 7.23 12.06
CA MET A 259 9.01 8.12 11.15
C MET A 259 8.10 7.34 10.21
N TYR A 260 8.52 6.19 9.68
CA TYR A 260 7.67 5.37 8.81
C TYR A 260 6.41 4.86 9.53
N TYR A 261 6.54 4.43 10.79
CA TYR A 261 5.40 4.01 11.61
C TYR A 261 4.43 5.16 11.89
N ILE A 262 4.96 6.32 12.30
CA ILE A 262 4.14 7.50 12.60
C ILE A 262 3.42 7.98 11.34
N SER A 263 4.11 8.05 10.20
CA SER A 263 3.52 8.45 8.93
C SER A 263 2.43 7.48 8.46
N ALA A 264 2.66 6.17 8.55
CA ALA A 264 1.64 5.17 8.23
C ALA A 264 0.42 5.30 9.17
N MET A 265 0.63 5.53 10.46
CA MET A 265 -0.47 5.77 11.41
C MET A 265 -1.25 7.05 11.05
N LEU A 266 -0.56 8.15 10.74
CA LEU A 266 -1.22 9.40 10.34
C LEU A 266 -2.06 9.19 9.08
N LEU A 267 -1.56 8.48 8.07
CA LEU A 267 -2.33 8.15 6.87
C LEU A 267 -3.57 7.30 7.17
N HIS A 268 -3.47 6.34 8.11
CA HIS A 268 -4.62 5.57 8.57
C HIS A 268 -5.61 6.39 9.37
N LEU A 269 -5.13 7.31 10.22
CA LEU A 269 -5.96 8.26 10.96
C LEU A 269 -6.73 9.16 10.00
N PHE A 270 -6.04 9.81 9.06
CA PHE A 270 -6.69 10.67 8.07
C PHE A 270 -7.70 9.89 7.23
N ALA A 271 -7.35 8.67 6.80
CA ALA A 271 -8.30 7.82 6.09
C ALA A 271 -9.53 7.52 6.96
N GLY A 272 -9.36 7.20 8.24
CA GLY A 272 -10.47 6.98 9.17
C GLY A 272 -11.34 8.23 9.40
N LEU A 273 -10.71 9.40 9.52
CA LEU A 273 -11.40 10.68 9.68
C LEU A 273 -12.26 11.03 8.46
N SER A 274 -11.79 10.72 7.25
CA SER A 274 -12.56 10.92 6.01
C SER A 274 -13.83 10.06 5.93
N TYR A 275 -13.94 9.00 6.75
CA TYR A 275 -15.11 8.13 6.82
C TYR A 275 -16.03 8.44 8.01
N PHE A 276 -15.74 9.49 8.80
CA PHE A 276 -16.58 9.84 9.94
C PHE A 276 -17.90 10.48 9.45
N PRO A 277 -19.07 9.92 9.81
CA PRO A 277 -20.36 10.49 9.39
C PRO A 277 -20.52 11.89 9.99
N GLY A 278 -20.83 12.87 9.13
CA GLY A 278 -20.99 14.28 9.53
C GLY A 278 -19.69 15.10 9.58
N ASN A 279 -18.54 14.54 9.17
CA ASN A 279 -17.33 15.33 9.00
C ASN A 279 -17.44 16.20 7.74
N PRO A 280 -17.25 17.53 7.82
CA PRO A 280 -17.29 18.41 6.63
C PRO A 280 -16.14 18.14 5.65
N VAL A 281 -15.06 17.48 6.10
CA VAL A 281 -13.89 17.16 5.26
C VAL A 281 -14.09 15.79 4.62
N PHE A 282 -14.88 15.76 3.55
CA PHE A 282 -14.94 14.59 2.69
C PHE A 282 -13.72 14.55 1.77
N ASP A 283 -13.05 13.40 1.69
CA ASP A 283 -11.98 13.16 0.71
C ASP A 283 -12.60 13.00 -0.69
N LYS A 284 -13.16 14.09 -1.22
CA LYS A 284 -13.90 14.15 -2.49
C LYS A 284 -13.10 13.56 -3.66
N TYR A 285 -11.77 13.72 -3.59
CA TYR A 285 -10.84 13.33 -4.64
C TYR A 285 -10.07 12.05 -4.32
N ASN A 286 -10.38 11.37 -3.20
CA ASN A 286 -9.64 10.19 -2.72
C ASN A 286 -8.12 10.40 -2.57
N VAL A 287 -7.68 11.62 -2.28
CA VAL A 287 -6.26 11.98 -2.15
C VAL A 287 -5.63 11.28 -0.95
N VAL A 288 -6.34 11.22 0.18
CA VAL A 288 -5.85 10.52 1.38
C VAL A 288 -5.78 9.03 1.11
N THR A 289 -6.79 8.48 0.42
CA THR A 289 -6.79 7.07 0.02
C THR A 289 -5.65 6.75 -0.93
N ALA A 290 -5.40 7.58 -1.94
CA ALA A 290 -4.28 7.42 -2.88
C ALA A 290 -2.92 7.51 -2.17
N ALA A 291 -2.73 8.53 -1.32
CA ALA A 291 -1.52 8.71 -0.54
C ALA A 291 -1.26 7.51 0.39
N LYS A 292 -2.31 7.00 1.05
CA LYS A 292 -2.23 5.79 1.87
C LYS A 292 -1.77 4.58 1.06
N LEU A 293 -2.35 4.36 -0.11
CA LEU A 293 -2.04 3.20 -0.95
C LEU A 293 -0.65 3.29 -1.59
N LEU A 294 -0.14 4.49 -1.83
CA LEU A 294 1.20 4.72 -2.35
C LEU A 294 2.27 4.64 -1.26
N LEU A 295 2.11 5.43 -0.19
CA LEU A 295 3.18 5.67 0.77
C LEU A 295 3.37 4.50 1.73
N ILE A 296 2.30 3.81 2.14
CA ILE A 296 2.40 2.72 3.12
C ILE A 296 3.25 1.54 2.61
N PRO A 297 3.07 1.01 1.38
CA PRO A 297 3.97 0.00 0.81
C PRO A 297 5.42 0.49 0.76
N ILE A 298 5.65 1.72 0.29
CA ILE A 298 7.00 2.31 0.21
C ILE A 298 7.65 2.36 1.60
N PHE A 299 6.91 2.78 2.63
CA PHE A 299 7.38 2.85 4.00
C PHE A 299 7.69 1.47 4.57
N ALA A 300 6.85 0.48 4.31
CA ALA A 300 7.09 -0.90 4.74
C ALA A 300 8.34 -1.48 4.07
N ASP A 301 8.52 -1.27 2.76
CA ASP A 301 9.70 -1.73 2.02
C ASP A 301 10.98 -1.06 2.51
N ARG A 302 10.97 0.27 2.71
CA ARG A 302 12.11 1.01 3.27
C ARG A 302 12.44 0.55 4.68
N LEU A 303 11.43 0.27 5.50
CA LEU A 303 11.61 -0.23 6.85
C LEU A 303 12.26 -1.63 6.83
N LEU A 304 11.79 -2.54 5.98
CA LEU A 304 12.36 -3.88 5.84
C LEU A 304 13.83 -3.85 5.40
N LEU A 305 14.17 -3.05 4.38
CA LEU A 305 15.55 -2.88 3.92
C LEU A 305 16.46 -2.32 5.03
N LYS A 306 15.96 -1.36 5.81
CA LYS A 306 16.73 -0.77 6.91
C LYS A 306 16.91 -1.71 8.10
N MET A 307 15.98 -2.66 8.31
CA MET A 307 16.10 -3.65 9.39
C MET A 307 17.26 -4.63 9.16
N GLN A 308 17.73 -4.80 7.93
CA GLN A 308 18.87 -5.66 7.63
C GLN A 308 20.18 -5.15 8.26
N ASN A 309 20.31 -3.84 8.47
CA ASN A 309 21.54 -3.21 8.95
C ASN A 309 21.54 -2.93 10.47
N ILE A 310 20.76 -3.69 11.26
CA ILE A 310 20.67 -3.49 12.71
C ILE A 310 21.64 -4.44 13.43
N ASP A 311 22.70 -3.88 14.02
CA ASP A 311 23.78 -4.62 14.71
C ASP A 311 23.44 -5.04 16.17
N ASP A 312 22.18 -5.00 16.62
CA ASP A 312 21.85 -5.49 17.98
C ASP A 312 21.76 -7.02 17.96
N PRO A 313 22.60 -7.75 18.72
CA PRO A 313 22.69 -9.21 18.61
C PRO A 313 21.38 -9.93 18.96
N GLY A 314 20.54 -9.35 19.83
CA GLY A 314 19.24 -9.91 20.17
C GLY A 314 18.22 -9.73 19.05
N THR A 315 18.21 -8.58 18.39
CA THR A 315 17.40 -8.34 17.20
C THR A 315 17.93 -9.12 16.00
N GLN A 316 19.25 -9.26 15.86
CA GLN A 316 19.89 -10.01 14.79
C GLN A 316 19.56 -11.50 14.87
N ALA A 317 19.54 -12.11 16.07
CA ALA A 317 19.11 -13.49 16.24
C ALA A 317 17.63 -13.69 15.84
N ALA A 318 16.77 -12.72 16.16
CA ALA A 318 15.37 -12.75 15.75
C ALA A 318 15.21 -12.60 14.23
N ILE A 319 15.92 -11.65 13.63
CA ILE A 319 15.93 -11.37 12.19
C ILE A 319 16.58 -12.52 11.43
N SER A 320 17.59 -13.20 11.98
CA SER A 320 18.27 -14.30 11.28
C SER A 320 17.41 -15.56 11.23
N THR A 321 16.67 -15.79 12.32
CA THR A 321 15.70 -16.88 12.40
C THR A 321 14.51 -16.62 11.47
N LEU A 322 14.06 -15.37 11.37
CA LEU A 322 12.80 -15.04 10.69
C LEU A 322 12.96 -14.54 9.25
N MET A 323 14.00 -13.73 8.97
CA MET A 323 14.10 -12.93 7.75
C MET A 323 15.30 -13.22 6.85
N PHE A 324 16.53 -13.40 7.37
CA PHE A 324 17.73 -13.48 6.51
C PHE A 324 18.77 -14.47 7.04
N ASP A 325 19.41 -15.27 6.18
CA ASP A 325 20.70 -15.86 6.56
C ASP A 325 21.76 -14.76 6.51
N HIS A 326 22.30 -14.40 7.67
CA HIS A 326 23.60 -13.75 7.68
C HIS A 326 24.61 -14.84 7.35
N ASN A 327 24.96 -14.95 6.07
CA ASN A 327 26.12 -15.71 5.69
C ASN A 327 27.31 -15.15 6.48
N GLU A 328 28.03 -16.02 7.19
CA GLU A 328 29.29 -15.73 7.89
C GLU A 328 30.39 -15.14 6.98
N TYR A 329 30.12 -14.99 5.68
CA TYR A 329 31.04 -14.51 4.66
C TYR A 329 31.63 -13.11 4.92
N ARG A 330 30.98 -12.28 5.74
CA ARG A 330 31.55 -10.96 6.10
C ARG A 330 32.69 -11.05 7.11
N GLY A 331 32.85 -12.17 7.82
CA GLY A 331 33.97 -12.40 8.73
C GLY A 331 35.30 -12.66 8.02
N GLN A 332 35.29 -12.92 6.71
CA GLN A 332 36.49 -13.32 5.97
C GLN A 332 37.14 -12.20 5.15
N ILE A 333 36.43 -11.09 4.90
CA ILE A 333 36.97 -9.98 4.09
C ILE A 333 37.72 -8.96 4.95
N ASP A 334 37.45 -8.87 6.25
CA ASP A 334 38.08 -7.89 7.15
C ASP A 334 39.34 -8.42 7.87
N GLU A 335 39.65 -9.72 7.82
CA GLU A 335 40.91 -10.28 8.34
C GLU A 335 42.06 -10.33 7.32
N GLU A 336 41.78 -10.18 6.02
CA GLU A 336 42.80 -10.29 4.95
C GLU A 336 43.24 -8.92 4.38
N GLY A 337 42.90 -7.81 5.06
CA GLY A 337 43.22 -6.44 4.62
C GLY A 337 44.22 -5.66 5.50
N THR A 338 44.74 -6.24 6.59
CA THR A 338 45.66 -5.53 7.51
C THR A 338 47.11 -6.02 7.44
N LEU A 339 47.53 -6.53 6.29
CA LEU A 339 48.88 -7.05 6.09
C LEU A 339 49.42 -6.64 4.71
N GLU A 340 49.59 -5.34 4.48
CA GLU A 340 50.61 -4.78 3.57
C GLU A 340 50.60 -3.24 3.60
N THR A 341 51.20 -2.67 4.66
CA THR A 341 51.90 -1.38 4.54
C THR A 341 53.05 -1.36 5.55
N GLN A 342 54.01 -2.28 5.37
CA GLN A 342 55.33 -2.15 5.94
C GLN A 342 56.35 -2.48 4.87
N ASN A 343 57.21 -1.50 4.60
CA ASN A 343 58.40 -1.48 3.74
C ASN A 343 58.21 -0.80 2.38
N ASP A 344 58.47 0.50 2.36
CA ASP A 344 59.58 1.01 1.56
C ASP A 344 60.20 2.23 2.26
N GLU A 345 61.31 1.97 2.96
CA GLU A 345 62.34 2.97 3.21
C GLU A 345 62.98 3.34 1.86
N VAL A 346 62.82 4.58 1.42
CA VAL A 346 63.87 5.24 0.62
C VAL A 346 64.26 6.53 1.31
N SER A 347 65.51 6.50 1.75
CA SER A 347 66.27 7.55 2.41
C SER A 347 66.57 8.75 1.51
N GLN A 348 67.08 9.82 2.15
CA GLN A 348 67.59 11.11 1.65
C GLN A 348 66.53 12.23 1.63
N GLY A 349 66.70 13.39 2.27
CA GLY A 349 67.84 13.97 2.97
C GLY A 349 67.63 15.50 3.03
N GLY A 350 68.12 16.13 4.12
CA GLY A 350 68.25 17.58 4.26
C GLY A 350 66.96 18.33 4.65
N ASP A 351 66.98 19.49 5.28
CA ASP A 351 67.98 20.30 5.98
C ASP A 351 67.12 21.43 6.61
N ARG A 352 67.43 21.85 7.84
CA ARG A 352 67.09 23.14 8.50
C ARG A 352 65.66 23.74 8.40
N ASP A 353 65.04 24.03 9.55
CA ASP A 353 65.09 25.41 10.13
C ASP A 353 64.41 25.48 11.51
N PRO A 354 65.05 26.08 12.54
CA PRO A 354 64.42 26.36 13.84
C PRO A 354 64.31 27.87 14.06
N ASP A 355 63.32 28.54 13.47
CA ASP A 355 63.00 29.93 13.84
C ASP A 355 61.54 30.26 13.49
N ASN A 356 60.68 30.26 14.51
CA ASN A 356 59.66 31.30 14.66
C ASN A 356 58.98 31.20 16.02
N ALA A 357 59.63 31.84 16.98
CA ALA A 357 58.96 32.45 18.11
C ALA A 357 58.40 33.85 17.70
N ILE A 358 57.53 34.37 18.58
CA ILE A 358 57.12 35.79 18.71
C ILE A 358 55.93 36.23 17.85
N GLN A 359 54.75 36.40 18.48
CA GLN A 359 54.24 37.74 18.83
C GLN A 359 53.03 37.69 19.78
N MET A 360 53.28 38.12 21.02
CA MET A 360 52.32 38.84 21.86
C MET A 360 51.90 40.14 21.16
N VAL A 361 50.61 40.49 21.15
CA VAL A 361 50.16 41.88 21.11
C VAL A 361 49.04 42.08 22.12
N GLU A 362 49.39 42.96 23.05
CA GLU A 362 48.70 43.56 24.18
C GLU A 362 47.63 44.57 23.73
N ARG A 363 46.51 44.66 24.46
CA ARG A 363 45.77 45.93 24.68
C ARG A 363 44.81 45.88 25.88
N SER A 364 45.28 46.52 26.95
CA SER A 364 44.57 47.24 28.02
C SER A 364 43.65 48.36 27.47
N PRO A 365 42.88 49.13 28.28
CA PRO A 365 42.85 49.26 29.75
C PRO A 365 41.56 48.91 30.47
#